data_AF-A0A2N3HGH5-F1
#
_entry.id   AF-A0A2N3HGH5-F1
#
_cell.length_a   1.000
_cell.length_b   1.000
_cell.length_c   1.000
_cell.angle_alpha   90.00
_cell.angle_beta   90.00
_cell.angle_gamma   90.00
#
_symmetry.space_group_name_H-M   'P 1'
#
loop_
_entity.id
_entity.type
_entity.pdbx_description
1 polymer ?
#
loop_
_entity_poly.entity_id
_entity_poly.type
_entity_poly.pdbx_seq_one_letter_code
_entity_poly.pdbx_strand_id
1 'polypeptide(L)'
;MSSNIEIIRVCEYCHNEFIARTTVTKYCSHKCNSRAYKEKLKSKKIKRSSEETYSTKTEVIEYIKAKEFLTVKDITILMNCSRQTVYKIVDSGKLKSIDFNIKKIIVKRSDLDALFKNE
;
A
#
# COMPACT_ATOMS: atom_id res chain seq x y z
N MET A 1 10.08 -46.01 24.00
CA MET A 1 8.78 -45.72 24.64
C MET A 1 7.79 -45.34 23.56
N SER A 2 6.91 -46.26 23.18
CA SER A 2 5.85 -46.00 22.20
C SER A 2 4.55 -45.74 22.95
N SER A 3 4.23 -44.48 23.15
CA SER A 3 2.91 -44.07 23.62
C SER A 3 1.93 -44.26 22.45
N ASN A 4 1.03 -45.24 22.51
CA ASN A 4 -0.08 -45.40 21.56
C ASN A 4 -1.11 -44.30 21.82
N ILE A 5 -0.75 -43.06 21.49
CA ILE A 5 -1.58 -41.88 21.68
C ILE A 5 -2.41 -41.71 20.41
N GLU A 6 -3.73 -41.75 20.54
CA GLU A 6 -4.66 -41.41 19.48
C GLU A 6 -5.54 -40.26 19.95
N ILE A 7 -5.44 -39.11 19.28
CA ILE A 7 -6.14 -37.89 19.66
C ILE A 7 -6.90 -37.38 18.45
N ILE A 8 -8.18 -37.09 18.59
CA ILE A 8 -8.97 -36.43 17.55
C ILE A 8 -8.57 -34.96 17.50
N ARG A 9 -8.13 -34.50 16.32
CA ARG A 9 -7.73 -33.09 16.07
C ARG A 9 -8.40 -32.59 14.80
N VAL A 10 -8.54 -31.26 14.69
CA VAL A 10 -9.02 -30.59 13.47
C VAL A 10 -7.83 -30.15 12.63
N CYS A 11 -7.85 -30.40 11.32
CA CYS A 11 -6.82 -29.99 10.38
C CYS A 11 -6.80 -28.46 10.21
N GLU A 12 -5.65 -27.81 10.43
CA GLU A 12 -5.50 -26.36 10.27
C GLU A 12 -5.71 -25.85 8.82
N TYR A 13 -5.76 -26.74 7.83
CA TYR A 13 -5.95 -26.39 6.43
C TYR A 13 -7.37 -26.64 5.92
N CYS A 14 -7.84 -27.89 6.01
CA CYS A 14 -9.12 -28.29 5.46
C CYS A 14 -10.24 -28.32 6.50
N HIS A 15 -9.94 -28.02 7.77
CA HIS A 15 -10.89 -27.95 8.89
C HIS A 15 -11.66 -29.26 9.16
N ASN A 16 -11.19 -30.38 8.63
CA ASN A 16 -11.76 -31.70 8.90
C ASN A 16 -11.08 -32.33 10.12
N GLU A 17 -11.86 -33.10 10.88
CA GLU A 17 -11.36 -33.93 11.97
C GLU A 17 -10.51 -35.10 11.45
N PHE A 18 -9.46 -35.45 12.20
CA PHE A 18 -8.60 -36.59 11.92
C PHE A 18 -7.99 -37.16 13.22
N ILE A 19 -7.59 -38.42 13.17
CA ILE A 19 -6.92 -39.10 14.28
C ILE A 19 -5.42 -38.82 14.19
N ALA A 20 -4.90 -38.06 15.15
CA ALA A 20 -3.49 -37.75 15.29
C ALA A 20 -2.80 -38.76 16.22
N ARG A 21 -1.64 -39.28 15.77
CA ARG A 21 -0.80 -40.19 16.57
C ARG A 21 0.28 -39.49 17.39
N THR A 22 0.43 -38.18 17.21
CA THR A 22 1.36 -37.35 17.97
C THR A 22 0.70 -36.03 18.36
N THR A 23 1.14 -35.45 19.47
CA THR A 23 0.62 -34.18 20.00
C THR A 23 0.94 -32.97 19.11
N VAL A 24 1.93 -33.09 18.23
CA VAL A 24 2.39 -32.00 17.34
C VAL A 24 1.76 -32.03 15.95
N THR A 25 0.94 -33.03 15.62
CA THR A 25 0.32 -33.17 14.29
C THR A 25 -0.74 -32.09 14.05
N LYS A 26 -0.56 -31.27 13.00
CA LYS A 26 -1.44 -30.12 12.68
C LYS A 26 -2.36 -30.33 11.49
N TYR A 27 -2.03 -31.30 10.63
CA TYR A 27 -2.72 -31.53 9.37
C TYR A 27 -3.11 -33.00 9.22
N CYS A 28 -4.25 -33.25 8.59
CA CYS A 28 -4.75 -34.60 8.33
C CYS A 28 -3.92 -35.38 7.29
N SER A 29 -3.12 -34.68 6.46
CA SER A 29 -2.32 -35.31 5.40
C SER A 29 -1.15 -34.43 4.95
N HIS A 30 -0.16 -35.05 4.31
CA HIS A 30 0.96 -34.35 3.67
C HIS A 30 0.48 -33.32 2.62
N LYS A 31 -0.61 -33.63 1.90
CA LYS A 31 -1.24 -32.74 0.93
C LYS A 31 -1.72 -31.43 1.57
N CYS A 32 -2.40 -31.53 2.72
CA CYS A 32 -2.87 -30.36 3.47
C CYS A 32 -1.70 -29.52 4.00
N ASN A 33 -0.66 -30.17 4.56
CA ASN A 33 0.54 -29.48 5.02
C ASN A 33 1.25 -28.72 3.88
N SER A 34 1.44 -29.37 2.72
CA SER A 34 2.09 -28.74 1.56
C SER A 34 1.31 -27.54 1.02
N ARG A 35 -0.03 -27.63 0.99
CA ARG A 35 -0.89 -26.51 0.56
C ARG A 35 -0.85 -25.35 1.55
N ALA A 36 -1.01 -25.62 2.85
CA ALA A 36 -0.90 -24.61 3.89
C ALA A 36 0.46 -23.89 3.86
N TYR A 37 1.56 -24.63 3.66
CA TYR A 37 2.89 -24.07 3.50
C TYR A 37 2.98 -23.11 2.30
N LYS A 38 2.48 -23.53 1.14
CA LYS A 38 2.48 -22.69 -0.09
C LYS A 38 1.63 -21.43 0.07
N GLU A 39 0.47 -21.53 0.71
CA GLU A 39 -0.39 -20.37 1.00
C GLU A 39 0.26 -19.40 1.98
N LYS A 40 0.94 -19.90 3.02
CA LYS A 40 1.73 -19.08 3.95
C LYS A 40 2.86 -18.34 3.23
N LEU A 41 3.56 -18.99 2.32
CA LEU A 41 4.59 -18.34 1.51
C LEU A 41 4.00 -17.28 0.57
N LYS A 42 2.88 -17.59 -0.09
CA LYS A 42 2.19 -16.65 -0.98
C LYS A 42 1.72 -15.41 -0.21
N SER A 43 1.05 -15.59 0.94
CA SER A 43 0.61 -14.47 1.78
C SER A 43 1.78 -13.64 2.30
N LYS A 44 2.90 -14.26 2.69
CA LYS A 44 4.12 -13.52 3.08
C LYS A 44 4.67 -12.65 1.94
N LYS A 45 4.69 -13.17 0.71
CA LYS A 45 5.12 -12.40 -0.47
C LYS A 45 4.19 -11.21 -0.76
N ILE A 46 2.88 -11.44 -0.67
CA ILE A 46 1.87 -10.38 -0.88
C ILE A 46 2.02 -9.29 0.20
N LYS A 47 2.12 -9.68 1.49
CA LYS A 47 2.30 -8.73 2.59
C LYS A 47 3.55 -7.88 2.41
N ARG A 48 4.68 -8.50 2.11
CA ARG A 48 5.94 -7.79 1.83
C ARG A 48 5.79 -6.80 0.67
N SER A 49 5.18 -7.21 -0.43
CA SER A 49 4.94 -6.32 -1.58
C SER A 49 4.02 -5.15 -1.24
N SER A 50 2.97 -5.38 -0.44
CA SER A 50 2.08 -4.30 0.01
C SER A 50 2.76 -3.35 0.98
N GLU A 51 3.60 -3.86 1.88
CA GLU A 51 4.39 -3.06 2.83
C GLU A 51 5.40 -2.19 2.09
N GLU A 52 6.17 -2.75 1.15
CA GLU A 52 7.10 -2.03 0.28
C GLU A 52 6.38 -0.94 -0.53
N THR A 53 5.19 -1.23 -1.05
CA THR A 53 4.37 -0.25 -1.79
C THR A 53 3.91 0.89 -0.89
N TYR A 54 3.60 0.61 0.38
CA TYR A 54 3.15 1.62 1.34
C TYR A 54 4.29 2.53 1.80
N SER A 55 5.47 1.97 2.08
CA SER A 55 6.68 2.75 2.41
C SER A 55 7.07 3.67 1.26
N THR A 56 7.11 3.18 0.01
CA THR A 56 7.45 4.05 -1.12
C THR A 56 6.44 5.19 -1.31
N LYS A 57 5.14 4.93 -1.11
CA LYS A 57 4.11 5.99 -1.23
C LYS A 57 4.24 7.05 -0.14
N THR A 58 4.54 6.66 1.09
CA THR A 58 4.69 7.60 2.22
C THR A 58 5.94 8.47 2.06
N GLU A 59 7.08 7.86 1.69
CA GLU A 59 8.32 8.58 1.36
C GLU A 59 8.12 9.59 0.23
N VAL A 60 7.37 9.24 -0.82
CA VAL A 60 7.07 10.15 -1.93
C VAL A 60 6.26 11.36 -1.45
N ILE A 61 5.29 11.18 -0.55
CA ILE A 61 4.48 12.28 -0.02
C ILE A 61 5.34 13.21 0.84
N GLU A 62 6.20 12.65 1.69
CA GLU A 62 7.12 13.44 2.52
C GLU A 62 8.10 14.26 1.67
N TYR A 63 8.67 13.63 0.63
CA TYR A 63 9.53 14.32 -0.31
C TYR A 63 8.81 15.46 -1.04
N ILE A 64 7.55 15.25 -1.45
CA ILE A 64 6.74 16.29 -2.08
C ILE A 64 6.48 17.46 -1.12
N LYS A 65 6.20 17.19 0.17
CA LYS A 65 6.01 18.24 1.18
C LYS A 65 7.26 19.09 1.40
N ALA A 66 8.45 18.50 1.28
CA ALA A 66 9.72 19.20 1.44
C ALA A 66 10.10 20.07 0.22
N LYS A 67 9.46 19.89 -0.94
CA LYS A 67 9.76 20.70 -2.13
C LYS A 67 9.17 22.11 -2.00
N GLU A 68 10.02 23.11 -2.24
CA GLU A 68 9.60 24.50 -2.36
C GLU A 68 8.83 24.77 -3.67
N PHE A 69 9.21 24.08 -4.74
CA PHE A 69 8.61 24.19 -6.07
C PHE A 69 7.85 22.91 -6.42
N LEU A 70 6.56 23.07 -6.68
CA LEU A 70 5.65 21.97 -6.98
C LEU A 70 5.34 21.93 -8.47
N THR A 71 5.40 20.73 -9.03
CA THR A 71 4.85 20.47 -10.37
C THR A 71 3.37 20.16 -10.29
N VAL A 72 2.66 20.23 -11.42
CA VAL A 72 1.24 19.81 -11.49
C VAL A 72 1.00 18.43 -10.89
N LYS A 73 1.93 17.48 -11.08
CA LYS A 73 1.84 16.14 -10.47
C LYS A 73 1.90 16.20 -8.94
N ASP A 74 2.85 16.95 -8.40
CA ASP A 74 2.99 17.13 -6.95
C ASP A 74 1.72 17.77 -6.36
N ILE A 75 1.16 18.77 -7.05
CA ILE A 75 -0.10 19.43 -6.67
C ILE A 75 -1.28 18.46 -6.67
N THR A 76 -1.41 17.62 -7.70
CA THR A 76 -2.50 16.62 -7.75
C THR A 76 -2.44 15.63 -6.59
N ILE A 77 -1.23 15.25 -6.17
CA ILE A 77 -1.02 14.36 -5.03
C ILE A 77 -1.37 15.07 -3.73
N LEU A 78 -0.96 16.33 -3.57
CA LEU A 78 -1.21 17.12 -2.36
C LEU A 78 -2.68 17.51 -2.18
N MET A 79 -3.34 17.97 -3.24
CA MET A 79 -4.74 18.40 -3.22
C MET A 79 -5.73 17.26 -3.48
N ASN A 80 -5.25 16.04 -3.76
CA ASN A 80 -6.06 14.89 -4.14
C ASN A 80 -7.08 15.20 -5.26
N CYS A 81 -6.64 15.90 -6.31
CA CYS A 81 -7.49 16.36 -7.41
C CYS A 81 -6.93 15.93 -8.78
N SER A 82 -7.77 16.02 -9.82
CA SER A 82 -7.34 15.68 -11.18
C SER A 82 -6.42 16.74 -11.77
N ARG A 83 -5.51 16.34 -12.67
CA ARG A 83 -4.63 17.26 -13.42
C ARG A 83 -5.42 18.37 -14.12
N GLN A 84 -6.58 18.04 -14.67
CA GLN A 84 -7.49 19.00 -15.32
C GLN A 84 -7.98 20.07 -14.35
N THR A 85 -8.24 19.72 -13.10
CA THR A 85 -8.66 20.68 -12.07
C THR A 85 -7.54 21.66 -11.78
N VAL A 86 -6.30 21.17 -11.65
CA VAL A 86 -5.12 22.02 -11.46
C VAL A 86 -4.93 22.97 -12.64
N TYR A 87 -5.02 22.49 -13.89
CA TYR A 87 -4.93 23.34 -15.06
C TYR A 87 -6.02 24.41 -15.07
N LYS A 88 -7.28 24.07 -14.80
CA LYS A 88 -8.38 25.05 -14.70
C LYS A 88 -8.12 26.12 -13.64
N ILE A 89 -7.53 25.76 -12.50
CA ILE A 89 -7.20 26.71 -11.43
C ILE A 89 -6.12 27.69 -11.92
N VAL A 90 -5.08 27.17 -12.59
CA VAL A 90 -4.02 27.99 -13.19
C VAL A 90 -4.57 28.90 -14.28
N ASP A 91 -5.35 28.35 -15.22
CA ASP A 91 -5.97 29.08 -16.33
C ASP A 91 -6.94 30.16 -15.83
N SER A 92 -7.62 29.93 -14.69
CA SER A 92 -8.48 30.92 -14.04
C SER A 92 -7.73 32.06 -13.36
N GLY A 93 -6.39 32.02 -13.33
CA GLY A 93 -5.54 33.03 -12.70
C GLY A 93 -5.54 33.02 -11.17
N LYS A 94 -6.26 32.08 -10.54
CA LYS A 94 -6.34 31.95 -9.08
C LYS A 94 -5.01 31.53 -8.47
N LEU A 95 -4.22 30.74 -9.19
CA LEU A 95 -2.92 30.24 -8.74
C LEU A 95 -1.79 30.83 -9.58
N LYS A 96 -0.83 31.48 -8.93
CA LYS A 96 0.37 31.99 -9.60
C LYS A 96 1.28 30.84 -10.00
N SER A 97 1.64 30.77 -11.27
CA SER A 97 2.52 29.74 -11.81
C SER A 97 3.55 30.31 -12.78
N ILE A 98 4.63 29.55 -12.97
CA ILE A 98 5.66 29.80 -13.98
C ILE A 98 5.60 28.68 -15.00
N ASP A 99 5.37 29.07 -16.26
CA ASP A 99 5.32 28.14 -17.39
C ASP A 99 6.61 28.24 -18.21
N PHE A 100 7.31 27.11 -18.36
CA PHE A 100 8.54 27.05 -19.17
C PHE A 100 8.27 26.88 -20.66
N ASN A 101 7.03 27.10 -21.12
CA ASN A 101 6.59 26.90 -22.51
C ASN A 101 6.78 25.46 -23.07
N ILE A 102 7.13 24.48 -22.21
CA ILE A 102 7.29 23.05 -22.53
C ILE A 102 6.20 22.23 -21.82
N LYS A 103 4.99 22.81 -21.67
CA LYS A 103 3.87 22.21 -20.90
C LYS A 103 4.23 21.82 -19.47
N LYS A 104 5.22 22.50 -18.89
CA LYS A 104 5.69 22.29 -17.52
C LYS A 104 5.39 23.54 -16.71
N ILE A 105 4.42 23.40 -15.83
CA ILE A 105 3.96 24.42 -14.89
C ILE A 105 4.63 24.14 -13.55
N ILE A 106 5.27 25.17 -13.00
CA ILE A 106 5.85 25.15 -11.65
C ILE A 106 5.16 26.19 -10.79
N VAL A 107 4.81 25.80 -9.57
CA VAL A 107 4.12 26.64 -8.59
C VAL A 107 4.94 26.66 -7.31
N LYS A 108 5.11 27.83 -6.69
CA LYS A 108 5.73 27.92 -5.37
C LYS A 108 4.76 27.40 -4.31
N ARG A 109 5.28 26.66 -3.34
CA ARG A 109 4.47 26.11 -2.24
C ARG A 109 3.68 27.19 -1.51
N SER A 110 4.30 28.34 -1.22
CA SER A 110 3.66 29.47 -0.55
C SER A 110 2.44 30.03 -1.29
N ASP A 111 2.46 30.05 -2.64
CA ASP A 111 1.33 30.51 -3.44
C ASP A 111 0.17 29.52 -3.39
N LEU A 112 0.47 28.21 -3.33
CA LEU A 112 -0.53 27.17 -3.15
C LEU A 112 -1.12 27.20 -1.74
N ASP A 113 -0.31 27.40 -0.70
CA ASP A 113 -0.81 27.54 0.68
C ASP A 113 -1.64 28.82 0.86
N ALA A 114 -1.32 29.90 0.13
CA ALA A 114 -2.11 31.13 0.15
C ALA A 114 -3.53 30.94 -0.42
N LEU A 115 -3.75 29.99 -1.34
CA LEU A 115 -5.10 29.66 -1.81
C LEU A 115 -6.04 29.22 -0.68
N PHE A 116 -5.49 28.53 0.33
CA PHE A 116 -6.26 27.98 1.45
C PHE A 116 -6.34 28.92 2.66
N LYS A 117 -5.64 30.06 2.64
CA LYS A 117 -5.64 31.05 3.74
C LYS A 117 -6.72 32.12 3.59
N ASN A 118 -7.37 32.21 2.42
CA ASN A 118 -8.37 33.23 2.12
C ASN A 118 -9.81 32.77 2.41
N GLU A 119 -9.99 31.84 3.36
CA GLU A 119 -11.27 31.52 4.00
C GLU A 119 -11.28 32.03 5.44
#